data_AF-A0A520URR7-F1
#
_entry.id   AF-A0A520URR7-F1
#
_cell.length_a   1.000
_cell.length_b   1.000
_cell.length_c   1.000
_cell.angle_alpha   90.00
_cell.angle_beta   90.00
_cell.angle_gamma   90.00
#
_symmetry.space_group_name_H-M   'P 1'
#
loop_
_entity.id
_entity.type
_entity.pdbx_description
1 polymer ?
#
loop_
_entity_poly.entity_id
_entity_poly.type
_entity_poly.pdbx_seq_one_letter_code
_entity_poly.pdbx_strand_id
1 'polypeptide(L)'
;MKKYLFIPLLIFIVGCSSNEYKIEKGKIGKLNKETIVQQLDSIYKNDSIVRRIGEGDYMFSGDDKYLIFSTNKNHLLTLTPRNQHDNNETIETIEIVSNLFTTNKGVNIESTFRMIEKNHKINSIQNTINNLIIYVDEIDAYFIIDKQNLPIDLRLGTDQIIKSINIPPESKIKRFMIGWN
;
A
#
# COMPACT_ATOMS: atom_id res chain seq x y z
N MET A 1 -18.73 -56.97 -27.15
CA MET A 1 -18.06 -56.41 -25.96
C MET A 1 -17.51 -55.03 -26.32
N LYS A 2 -18.18 -53.94 -25.88
CA LYS A 2 -17.78 -52.56 -26.21
C LYS A 2 -16.67 -52.12 -25.25
N LYS A 3 -15.47 -51.86 -25.76
CA LYS A 3 -14.35 -51.32 -24.98
C LYS A 3 -14.46 -49.80 -24.97
N TYR A 4 -14.78 -49.22 -23.81
CA TYR A 4 -14.76 -47.78 -23.61
C TYR A 4 -13.35 -47.37 -23.19
N LEU A 5 -12.67 -46.61 -24.05
CA LEU A 5 -11.35 -46.04 -23.78
C LEU A 5 -11.54 -44.80 -22.90
N PHE A 6 -11.24 -44.91 -21.61
CA PHE A 6 -11.22 -43.78 -20.68
C PHE A 6 -9.92 -42.99 -20.89
N ILE A 7 -10.00 -41.80 -21.48
CA ILE A 7 -8.88 -40.83 -21.53
C ILE A 7 -9.06 -39.87 -20.35
N PRO A 8 -8.12 -39.81 -19.39
CA PRO A 8 -8.19 -38.81 -18.34
C PRO A 8 -7.79 -37.45 -18.93
N LEU A 9 -8.70 -36.48 -18.84
CA LEU A 9 -8.44 -35.09 -19.17
C LEU A 9 -7.51 -34.51 -18.10
N LEU A 10 -6.22 -34.37 -18.43
CA LEU A 10 -5.24 -33.72 -17.56
C LEU A 10 -5.50 -32.20 -17.60
N ILE A 11 -6.20 -31.69 -16.58
CA ILE A 11 -6.38 -30.25 -16.40
C ILE A 11 -5.06 -29.68 -15.87
N PHE A 12 -4.28 -29.07 -16.75
CA PHE A 12 -3.16 -28.22 -16.34
C PHE A 12 -3.72 -26.91 -15.77
N ILE A 13 -3.84 -26.85 -14.45
CA ILE A 13 -3.95 -25.60 -13.70
C ILE A 13 -2.63 -24.84 -13.76
N VAL A 14 -2.43 -24.06 -14.82
CA VAL A 14 -1.32 -23.10 -14.85
C VAL A 14 -1.70 -21.94 -13.92
N GLY A 15 -1.27 -22.03 -12.66
CA GLY A 15 -1.39 -20.95 -11.68
C GLY A 15 -0.48 -19.78 -12.04
N CYS A 16 -1.07 -18.68 -12.48
CA CYS A 16 -0.42 -17.39 -12.71
C CYS A 16 -0.96 -16.42 -11.63
N SER A 17 -0.21 -15.67 -10.83
CA SER A 17 1.23 -15.56 -10.55
C SER A 17 1.37 -15.19 -9.06
N SER A 18 2.37 -15.71 -8.34
CA SER A 18 2.54 -15.55 -6.89
C SER A 18 2.87 -14.13 -6.41
N ASN A 19 2.92 -13.12 -7.29
CA ASN A 19 3.53 -11.83 -7.00
C ASN A 19 2.58 -10.64 -7.16
N GLU A 20 1.32 -10.86 -7.56
CA GLU A 20 0.37 -9.77 -7.86
C GLU A 20 0.10 -8.84 -6.66
N TYR A 21 0.19 -9.36 -5.43
CA TYR A 21 -0.08 -8.62 -4.20
C TYR A 21 1.10 -8.62 -3.21
N LYS A 22 2.33 -8.75 -3.71
CA LYS A 22 3.52 -8.67 -2.84
C LYS A 22 3.99 -7.24 -2.65
N ILE A 23 4.43 -6.94 -1.43
CA ILE A 23 5.09 -5.68 -1.06
C ILE A 23 6.56 -5.97 -0.80
N GLU A 24 7.43 -5.36 -1.61
CA GLU A 24 8.88 -5.44 -1.53
C GLU A 24 9.50 -4.06 -1.77
N LYS A 25 10.78 -3.89 -1.42
CA LYS A 25 11.47 -2.62 -1.67
C LYS A 25 11.44 -2.27 -3.16
N GLY A 26 10.95 -1.08 -3.48
CA GLY A 26 10.82 -0.57 -4.84
C GLY A 26 9.84 -1.30 -5.76
N LYS A 27 9.02 -2.21 -5.23
CA LYS A 27 8.04 -2.95 -6.02
C LYS A 27 6.80 -3.33 -5.21
N ILE A 28 5.63 -2.98 -5.74
CA ILE A 28 4.33 -3.28 -5.13
C ILE A 28 3.44 -3.94 -6.18
N GLY A 29 3.24 -5.24 -6.06
CA GLY A 29 2.47 -6.02 -7.02
C GLY A 29 3.01 -5.86 -8.46
N LYS A 30 2.20 -5.21 -9.31
CA LYS A 30 2.52 -4.93 -10.71
C LYS A 30 3.36 -3.64 -10.92
N LEU A 31 3.49 -2.80 -9.89
CA LEU A 31 4.16 -1.49 -9.95
C LEU A 31 5.60 -1.56 -9.46
N ASN A 32 6.45 -0.69 -9.99
CA ASN A 32 7.82 -0.42 -9.52
C ASN A 32 8.13 1.08 -9.57
N LYS A 33 9.30 1.48 -9.04
CA LYS A 33 9.73 2.90 -8.98
C LYS A 33 9.79 3.62 -10.32
N GLU A 34 9.94 2.88 -11.41
CA GLU A 34 10.03 3.43 -12.78
C GLU A 34 8.66 3.51 -13.46
N THR A 35 7.61 3.00 -12.81
CA THR A 35 6.26 3.01 -13.38
C THR A 35 5.74 4.42 -13.48
N ILE A 36 5.31 4.80 -14.68
CA ILE A 36 4.76 6.12 -14.98
C ILE A 36 3.26 6.07 -15.22
N VAL A 37 2.59 7.21 -15.06
CA VAL A 37 1.12 7.34 -15.17
C VAL A 37 0.56 6.77 -16.47
N GLN A 38 1.16 7.05 -17.62
CA GLN A 38 0.67 6.55 -18.92
C GLN A 38 0.71 5.02 -19.07
N GLN A 39 1.48 4.31 -18.25
CA GLN A 39 1.56 2.85 -18.29
C GLN A 39 0.41 2.18 -17.51
N LEU A 40 -0.31 2.92 -16.66
CA LEU A 40 -1.28 2.35 -15.73
C LEU A 40 -2.40 1.58 -16.44
N ASP A 41 -2.91 2.07 -17.56
CA ASP A 41 -3.96 1.39 -18.34
C ASP A 41 -3.49 0.03 -18.87
N SER A 42 -2.23 -0.08 -19.26
CA SER A 42 -1.65 -1.34 -19.74
C SER A 42 -1.41 -2.32 -18.58
N ILE A 43 -0.86 -1.82 -17.47
CA ILE A 43 -0.57 -2.61 -16.26
C ILE A 43 -1.85 -3.19 -15.67
N TYR A 44 -2.91 -2.39 -15.63
CA TYR A 44 -4.20 -2.72 -15.03
C TYR A 44 -5.29 -2.97 -16.08
N LYS A 45 -4.93 -3.49 -17.25
CA LYS A 45 -5.86 -3.74 -18.37
C LYS A 45 -7.10 -4.58 -18.05
N ASN A 46 -7.01 -5.43 -17.03
CA ASN A 46 -8.10 -6.29 -16.57
C ASN A 46 -8.83 -5.72 -15.34
N ASP A 47 -8.28 -4.66 -14.75
CA ASP A 47 -8.75 -4.01 -13.55
C ASP A 47 -9.42 -2.67 -13.94
N SER A 48 -10.03 -1.99 -12.98
CA SER A 48 -10.67 -0.68 -13.21
C SER A 48 -9.85 0.44 -12.57
N ILE A 49 -9.68 1.55 -13.30
CA ILE A 49 -8.97 2.74 -12.81
C ILE A 49 -9.95 3.91 -12.74
N VAL A 50 -10.14 4.47 -11.55
CA VAL A 50 -10.85 5.74 -11.36
C VAL A 50 -9.82 6.85 -11.20
N ARG A 51 -9.91 7.86 -12.06
CA ARG A 51 -9.02 9.04 -12.05
C ARG A 51 -9.72 10.19 -11.35
N ARG A 52 -9.04 10.81 -10.39
CA ARG A 52 -9.45 12.06 -9.75
C ARG A 52 -8.33 13.04 -10.00
N ILE A 53 -8.48 13.84 -11.04
CA ILE A 53 -7.49 14.83 -11.42
C ILE A 53 -7.73 16.07 -10.55
N GLY A 54 -6.66 16.60 -9.98
CA GLY A 54 -6.73 17.79 -9.15
C GLY A 54 -7.24 18.99 -9.94
N GLU A 55 -8.11 19.80 -9.34
CA GLU A 55 -8.51 21.08 -9.94
C GLU A 55 -7.91 22.24 -9.11
N GLY A 56 -7.55 23.34 -9.77
CA GLY A 56 -7.07 24.58 -9.13
C GLY A 56 -5.80 25.16 -9.74
N ASP A 57 -5.57 26.46 -9.55
CA ASP A 57 -4.30 27.11 -9.91
C ASP A 57 -3.20 26.65 -8.95
N TYR A 58 -1.97 26.50 -9.46
CA TYR A 58 -0.74 25.93 -8.84
C TYR A 58 -0.59 25.96 -7.30
N MET A 59 -1.09 26.96 -6.58
CA MET A 59 -1.02 27.04 -5.11
C MET A 59 -2.12 26.29 -4.36
N PHE A 60 -3.22 25.93 -5.02
CA PHE A 60 -4.40 25.28 -4.42
C PHE A 60 -4.87 24.03 -5.20
N SER A 61 -4.09 23.60 -6.18
CA SER A 61 -4.40 22.40 -6.96
C SER A 61 -4.35 21.16 -6.08
N GLY A 62 -5.43 20.36 -6.10
CA GLY A 62 -5.44 19.04 -5.45
C GLY A 62 -4.46 18.08 -6.15
N ASP A 63 -4.07 17.00 -5.46
CA ASP A 63 -3.24 15.98 -6.10
C ASP A 63 -4.04 15.13 -7.09
N ASP A 64 -3.40 14.71 -8.18
CA ASP A 64 -3.94 13.65 -9.05
C ASP A 64 -3.95 12.31 -8.32
N LYS A 65 -5.08 11.61 -8.35
CA LYS A 65 -5.23 10.29 -7.73
C LYS A 65 -5.77 9.27 -8.70
N TYR A 66 -5.12 8.12 -8.74
CA TYR A 66 -5.49 6.97 -9.56
C TYR A 66 -5.88 5.83 -8.62
N LEU A 67 -7.18 5.57 -8.49
CA LEU A 67 -7.71 4.52 -7.64
C LEU A 67 -7.86 3.25 -8.46
N ILE A 68 -7.19 2.19 -8.03
CA ILE A 68 -7.17 0.89 -8.69
C ILE A 68 -8.19 -0.02 -8.02
N PHE A 69 -9.08 -0.61 -8.80
CA PHE A 69 -10.09 -1.55 -8.35
C PHE A 69 -9.94 -2.88 -9.08
N SER A 70 -10.04 -3.98 -8.34
CA SER A 70 -10.12 -5.32 -8.95
C SER A 70 -11.37 -5.48 -9.83
N THR A 71 -11.41 -6.53 -10.65
CA THR A 71 -12.61 -6.97 -11.38
C THR A 71 -13.85 -7.13 -10.50
N ASN A 72 -13.66 -7.47 -9.22
CA ASN A 72 -14.72 -7.61 -8.22
C ASN A 72 -15.08 -6.28 -7.52
N LYS A 73 -14.60 -5.13 -8.03
CA LYS A 73 -14.83 -3.77 -7.50
C LYS A 73 -14.26 -3.50 -6.11
N ASN A 74 -13.37 -4.36 -5.61
CA ASN A 74 -12.63 -4.07 -4.38
C ASN A 74 -11.54 -3.03 -4.64
N HIS A 75 -11.47 -1.97 -3.81
CA HIS A 75 -10.41 -0.96 -3.89
C HIS A 75 -9.08 -1.56 -3.44
N LEU A 76 -8.10 -1.59 -4.34
CA LEU A 76 -6.79 -2.18 -4.13
C LEU A 76 -5.78 -1.15 -3.64
N LEU A 77 -5.56 -0.11 -4.44
CA LEU A 77 -4.52 0.89 -4.27
C LEU A 77 -5.04 2.29 -4.61
N THR A 78 -4.46 3.33 -4.01
CA THR A 78 -4.57 4.72 -4.50
C THR A 78 -3.18 5.22 -4.81
N LEU A 79 -2.93 5.59 -6.07
CA LEU A 79 -1.64 6.07 -6.55
C LEU A 79 -1.67 7.59 -6.70
N THR A 80 -0.60 8.25 -6.31
CA THR A 80 -0.38 9.68 -6.52
C THR A 80 0.95 9.87 -7.25
N PRO A 81 0.96 10.50 -8.44
CA PRO A 81 2.20 10.81 -9.15
C PRO A 81 2.96 11.95 -8.48
N ARG A 82 4.25 12.07 -8.79
CA ARG A 82 5.11 13.13 -8.25
C ARG A 82 4.66 14.53 -8.65
N ASN A 83 4.31 14.72 -9.92
CA ASN A 83 3.71 15.95 -10.40
C ASN A 83 2.33 15.64 -10.99
N GLN A 84 1.36 16.47 -10.66
CA GLN A 84 0.02 16.45 -11.24
C GLN A 84 0.05 16.81 -12.74
N HIS A 85 -0.97 16.39 -13.48
CA HIS A 85 -1.20 16.72 -14.89
C HIS A 85 -0.07 16.31 -15.85
N ASP A 86 0.86 15.45 -15.43
CA ASP A 86 1.92 14.90 -16.29
C ASP A 86 1.84 13.37 -16.33
N ASN A 87 1.54 12.84 -17.51
CA ASN A 87 1.40 11.41 -17.74
C ASN A 87 2.76 10.68 -17.81
N ASN A 88 3.87 11.40 -17.96
CA ASN A 88 5.22 10.83 -17.94
C ASN A 88 5.80 10.74 -16.53
N GLU A 89 5.10 11.27 -15.53
CA GLU A 89 5.58 11.24 -14.15
C GLU A 89 5.50 9.86 -13.54
N THR A 90 6.48 9.62 -12.67
CA THR A 90 6.54 8.43 -11.83
C THR A 90 5.55 8.52 -10.67
N ILE A 91 5.10 7.36 -10.20
CA ILE A 91 4.29 7.27 -8.99
C ILE A 91 5.17 7.60 -7.78
N GLU A 92 4.76 8.57 -6.96
CA GLU A 92 5.50 8.98 -5.76
C GLU A 92 4.95 8.28 -4.51
N THR A 93 3.63 8.26 -4.34
CA THR A 93 3.01 7.62 -3.18
C THR A 93 1.93 6.63 -3.57
N ILE A 94 1.83 5.56 -2.78
CA ILE A 94 0.84 4.49 -2.94
C ILE A 94 0.21 4.23 -1.58
N GLU A 95 -1.10 4.44 -1.47
CA GLU A 95 -1.90 3.96 -0.34
C GLU A 95 -2.35 2.52 -0.61
N ILE A 96 -1.98 1.60 0.28
CA ILE A 96 -2.43 0.21 0.27
C ILE A 96 -3.78 0.13 0.99
N VAL A 97 -4.85 -0.10 0.23
CA VAL A 97 -6.22 -0.15 0.76
C VAL A 97 -6.66 -1.58 1.06
N SER A 98 -6.21 -2.54 0.26
CA SER A 98 -6.61 -3.95 0.38
C SER A 98 -5.63 -4.79 1.19
N ASN A 99 -6.17 -5.67 2.05
CA ASN A 99 -5.40 -6.66 2.82
C ASN A 99 -4.81 -7.80 1.98
N LEU A 100 -5.16 -7.87 0.69
CA LEU A 100 -4.50 -8.76 -0.26
C LEU A 100 -3.00 -8.44 -0.37
N PHE A 101 -2.64 -7.15 -0.31
CA PHE A 101 -1.25 -6.72 -0.37
C PHE A 101 -0.53 -7.02 0.94
N THR A 102 0.50 -7.86 0.86
CA THR A 102 1.22 -8.37 2.02
C THR A 102 2.72 -8.33 1.79
N THR A 103 3.48 -7.95 2.83
CA THR A 103 4.95 -8.04 2.80
C THR A 103 5.40 -9.49 2.80
N ASN A 104 6.63 -9.76 2.40
CA ASN A 104 7.22 -11.11 2.52
C ASN A 104 7.22 -11.67 3.96
N LYS A 105 7.00 -10.81 4.96
CA LYS A 105 6.92 -11.18 6.38
C LYS A 105 5.49 -11.17 6.94
N GLY A 106 4.48 -11.08 6.07
CA GLY A 106 3.07 -11.25 6.45
C GLY A 106 2.37 -9.99 6.97
N VAL A 107 2.96 -8.80 6.85
CA VAL A 107 2.31 -7.54 7.27
C VAL A 107 1.44 -6.98 6.15
N ASN A 108 0.20 -6.60 6.49
CA ASN A 108 -0.80 -5.99 5.62
C ASN A 108 -1.56 -4.86 6.36
N ILE A 109 -2.54 -4.22 5.71
CA ILE A 109 -3.30 -3.09 6.29
C ILE A 109 -4.08 -3.45 7.58
N GLU A 110 -4.46 -4.71 7.79
CA GLU A 110 -5.21 -5.16 8.98
C GLU A 110 -4.30 -5.51 10.17
N SER A 111 -2.99 -5.48 9.94
CA SER A 111 -1.98 -5.81 10.95
C SER A 111 -1.96 -4.79 12.10
N THR A 112 -1.30 -5.17 13.19
CA THR A 112 -1.10 -4.32 14.37
C THR A 112 0.32 -3.77 14.43
N PHE A 113 0.54 -2.78 15.29
CA PHE A 113 1.88 -2.28 15.60
C PHE A 113 2.84 -3.41 16.00
N ARG A 114 2.38 -4.37 16.81
CA ARG A 114 3.16 -5.56 17.21
C ARG A 114 3.69 -6.33 16.00
N MET A 115 2.87 -6.50 14.97
CA MET A 115 3.27 -7.22 13.76
C MET A 115 4.30 -6.45 12.96
N ILE A 116 4.20 -5.12 12.90
CA ILE A 116 5.22 -4.27 12.27
C ILE A 116 6.54 -4.40 13.03
N GLU A 117 6.53 -4.17 14.34
CA GLU A 117 7.74 -4.19 15.18
C GLU A 117 8.45 -5.56 15.18
N LYS A 118 7.68 -6.66 15.21
CA LYS A 118 8.25 -8.01 15.21
C LYS A 118 8.90 -8.38 13.88
N ASN A 119 8.30 -7.95 12.77
CA ASN A 119 8.71 -8.42 11.45
C ASN A 119 9.65 -7.45 10.75
N HIS A 120 9.56 -6.15 11.00
CA HIS A 120 10.30 -5.12 10.28
C HIS A 120 11.12 -4.23 11.21
N LYS A 121 12.28 -3.78 10.71
CA LYS A 121 13.06 -2.76 11.41
C LYS A 121 12.36 -1.41 11.30
N ILE A 122 11.95 -0.83 12.42
CA ILE A 122 11.43 0.53 12.47
C ILE A 122 12.60 1.51 12.36
N ASN A 123 12.58 2.36 11.35
CA ASN A 123 13.62 3.35 11.08
C ASN A 123 13.41 4.62 11.91
N SER A 124 12.18 5.11 11.97
CA SER A 124 11.82 6.27 12.79
C SER A 124 10.33 6.28 13.12
N ILE A 125 9.98 7.01 14.17
CA ILE A 125 8.60 7.28 14.57
C ILE A 125 8.47 8.80 14.64
N GLN A 126 7.62 9.38 13.80
CA GLN A 126 7.31 10.81 13.83
C GLN A 126 6.01 11.06 14.59
N ASN A 127 6.06 12.04 15.48
CA ASN A 127 4.93 12.48 16.27
C ASN A 127 4.23 13.67 15.59
N THR A 128 3.03 13.45 15.04
CA THR A 128 2.21 14.52 14.44
C THR A 128 1.04 14.87 15.36
N ILE A 129 0.28 15.93 15.07
CA ILE A 129 -0.82 16.39 15.94
C ILE A 129 -1.77 15.25 16.34
N ASN A 130 -2.25 14.46 15.36
CA ASN A 130 -3.26 13.42 15.60
C ASN A 130 -2.75 11.98 15.39
N ASN A 131 -1.59 11.79 14.77
CA ASN A 131 -1.12 10.47 14.37
C ASN A 131 0.36 10.27 14.68
N LEU A 132 0.77 9.01 14.73
CA LEU A 132 2.15 8.60 14.59
C LEU A 132 2.40 8.16 13.15
N ILE A 133 3.57 8.52 12.60
CA ILE A 133 4.06 7.98 11.33
C ILE A 133 5.26 7.10 11.62
N ILE A 134 5.16 5.82 11.29
CA ILE A 134 6.19 4.80 11.56
C ILE A 134 6.85 4.43 10.24
N TYR A 135 8.11 4.79 10.06
CA TYR A 135 8.86 4.55 8.84
C TYR A 135 9.58 3.19 8.86
N VAL A 136 9.51 2.48 7.74
CA VAL A 136 10.14 1.18 7.51
C VAL A 136 10.80 1.19 6.12
N ASP A 137 12.05 1.63 6.08
CA ASP A 137 12.81 1.91 4.85
C ASP A 137 13.23 0.64 4.11
N GLU A 138 13.19 -0.52 4.77
CA GLU A 138 13.51 -1.81 4.12
C GLU A 138 12.46 -2.23 3.08
N ILE A 139 11.27 -1.63 3.10
CA ILE A 139 10.18 -1.87 2.14
C ILE A 139 9.60 -0.57 1.57
N ASP A 140 10.32 0.55 1.68
CA ASP A 140 9.89 1.88 1.24
C ASP A 140 8.51 2.30 1.83
N ALA A 141 8.19 1.84 3.05
CA ALA A 141 6.87 2.00 3.64
C ALA A 141 6.85 2.97 4.82
N TYR A 142 5.67 3.52 5.07
CA TYR A 142 5.32 4.11 6.34
C TYR A 142 3.89 3.80 6.75
N PHE A 143 3.68 3.65 8.06
CA PHE A 143 2.38 3.33 8.65
C PHE A 143 1.89 4.50 9.47
N ILE A 144 0.61 4.84 9.32
CA ILE A 144 -0.03 5.87 10.11
C ILE A 144 -0.86 5.18 11.18
N ILE A 145 -0.65 5.53 12.45
CA ILE A 145 -1.43 5.03 13.59
C ILE A 145 -2.06 6.23 14.31
N ASP A 146 -3.34 6.11 14.68
CA ASP A 146 -4.03 7.16 15.41
C ASP A 146 -3.53 7.26 16.86
N LYS A 147 -3.25 8.47 17.33
CA LYS A 147 -2.83 8.71 18.72
C LYS A 147 -3.89 8.38 19.74
N GLN A 148 -5.16 8.29 19.35
CA GLN A 148 -6.23 7.86 20.25
C GLN A 148 -5.95 6.49 20.87
N ASN A 149 -5.08 5.67 20.26
CA ASN A 149 -4.65 4.38 20.80
C ASN A 149 -3.57 4.50 21.91
N LEU A 150 -2.91 5.65 22.07
CA LEU A 150 -1.83 5.85 23.05
C LEU A 150 -2.35 6.18 24.46
N PRO A 151 -1.50 6.11 25.50
CA PRO A 151 -1.75 6.75 26.79
C PRO A 151 -2.09 8.24 26.66
N ILE A 152 -2.98 8.75 27.53
CA ILE A 152 -3.58 10.09 27.43
C ILE A 152 -2.54 11.22 27.36
N ASP A 153 -1.46 11.08 28.12
CA ASP A 153 -0.32 11.99 28.24
C ASP A 153 0.52 12.09 26.97
N LEU A 154 0.47 11.07 26.10
CA LEU A 154 1.17 11.03 24.82
C LEU A 154 0.30 11.45 23.63
N ARG A 155 -0.99 11.74 23.85
CA ARG A 155 -1.92 12.12 22.77
C ARG A 155 -1.79 13.57 22.35
N LEU A 156 -1.28 14.44 23.23
CA LEU A 156 -1.28 15.89 23.03
C LEU A 156 0.06 16.40 22.47
N GLY A 157 -0.03 17.34 21.54
CA GLY A 157 1.12 18.05 20.97
C GLY A 157 2.04 17.19 20.10
N THR A 158 3.18 17.76 19.70
CA THR A 158 4.19 17.10 18.84
C THR A 158 5.58 17.05 19.48
N ASP A 159 5.75 17.68 20.65
CA ASP A 159 7.06 17.92 21.25
C ASP A 159 7.65 16.68 21.93
N GLN A 160 6.79 15.75 22.33
CA GLN A 160 7.22 14.53 22.99
C GLN A 160 7.81 13.55 21.99
N ILE A 161 8.98 13.00 22.33
CA ILE A 161 9.60 11.91 21.57
C ILE A 161 8.90 10.61 21.95
N ILE A 162 8.24 9.99 20.96
CA ILE A 162 7.54 8.72 21.13
C ILE A 162 8.44 7.58 20.61
N LYS A 163 8.68 6.58 21.46
CA LYS A 163 9.44 5.36 21.11
C LYS A 163 8.49 4.18 20.93
N SER A 164 8.96 3.10 20.32
CA SER A 164 8.15 1.89 20.09
C SER A 164 7.49 1.35 21.36
N ILE A 165 8.21 1.37 22.49
CA ILE A 165 7.71 0.93 23.80
C ILE A 165 6.49 1.72 24.30
N ASN A 166 6.28 2.93 23.79
CA ASN A 166 5.16 3.77 24.16
C ASN A 166 3.88 3.47 23.35
N ILE A 167 4.00 2.73 22.24
CA ILE A 167 2.90 2.42 21.34
C ILE A 167 2.29 1.08 21.77
N PRO A 168 0.99 1.03 22.12
CA PRO A 168 0.37 -0.24 22.48
C PRO A 168 0.45 -1.26 21.34
N PRO A 169 0.84 -2.51 21.62
CA PRO A 169 1.07 -3.52 20.59
C PRO A 169 -0.14 -3.77 19.67
N GLU A 170 -1.37 -3.63 20.21
CA GLU A 170 -2.61 -3.86 19.47
C GLU A 170 -3.11 -2.65 18.67
N SER A 171 -2.35 -1.55 18.67
CA SER A 171 -2.70 -0.35 17.89
C SER A 171 -2.84 -0.72 16.41
N LYS A 172 -4.00 -0.37 15.83
CA LYS A 172 -4.32 -0.66 14.43
C LYS A 172 -3.68 0.35 13.49
N ILE A 173 -3.30 -0.14 12.32
CA ILE A 173 -2.86 0.69 11.21
C ILE A 173 -4.08 1.45 10.67
N LYS A 174 -3.98 2.78 10.64
CA LYS A 174 -4.98 3.66 10.02
C LYS A 174 -4.75 3.78 8.52
N ARG A 175 -3.49 3.90 8.10
CA ARG A 175 -3.06 3.89 6.69
C ARG A 175 -1.73 3.16 6.54
N PHE A 176 -1.60 2.41 5.45
CA PHE A 176 -0.36 1.78 5.03
C PHE A 176 0.06 2.41 3.70
N MET A 177 1.16 3.14 3.74
CA MET A 177 1.64 3.92 2.61
C MET A 177 3.00 3.40 2.14
N ILE A 178 3.25 3.54 0.86
CA ILE A 178 4.56 3.41 0.23
C ILE A 178 4.96 4.78 -0.30
N GLY A 179 6.22 5.15 -0.12
CA GLY A 179 6.80 6.38 -0.63
C GLY A 179 8.03 6.08 -1.47
N TRP A 180 8.03 6.57 -2.71
CA TRP A 180 9.14 6.46 -3.64
C TRP A 180 9.68 7.85 -3.97
N ASN A 181 10.96 8.05 -3.64
CA ASN A 181 11.73 9.23 -4.02
C ASN A 181 12.29 9.11 -5.43
#